data_AF-A0A517RPB6-F1
#
_entry.id   AF-A0A517RPB6-F1
#
_cell.length_a   1.000
_cell.length_b   1.000
_cell.length_c   1.000
_cell.angle_alpha   90.00
_cell.angle_beta   90.00
_cell.angle_gamma   90.00
#
_symmetry.space_group_name_H-M   'P 1'
#
loop_
_entity.id
_entity.type
_entity.pdbx_description
1 polymer ?
#
loop_
_entity_poly.entity_id
_entity_poly.type
_entity_poly.pdbx_seq_one_letter_code
_entity_poly.pdbx_strand_id
1 'polypeptide(L)'
;MNVPEIENRLEKIETLLSELIQHKSQKEWYSTADLAELTGRAEFTVREWCRLGRITAEKEANGRKHEWRVSHAEVQRILNHGPRPLVLRN
;
A
#
# COMPACT_ATOMS: atom_id res chain seq x y z
N MET A 1 -23.51 30.12 -16.35
CA MET A 1 -22.50 29.13 -16.77
C MET A 1 -22.98 28.52 -18.06
N ASN A 2 -22.15 28.55 -19.10
CA ASN A 2 -22.52 28.02 -20.40
C ASN A 2 -22.19 26.52 -20.42
N VAL A 3 -23.11 25.67 -20.89
CA VAL A 3 -22.91 24.21 -20.95
C VAL A 3 -21.58 23.80 -21.61
N PRO A 4 -21.12 24.46 -22.70
CA PRO A 4 -19.84 24.13 -23.34
C PRO A 4 -18.61 24.34 -22.46
N GLU A 5 -18.67 25.28 -21.51
CA GLU A 5 -17.57 25.56 -20.59
C GLU A 5 -17.43 24.47 -19.52
N ILE A 6 -18.56 23.87 -19.12
CA ILE A 6 -18.57 22.74 -18.18
C ILE A 6 -18.00 21.49 -18.85
N GLU A 7 -18.41 21.20 -20.08
CA GLU A 7 -17.93 20.04 -20.86
C GLU A 7 -16.41 20.08 -21.05
N ASN A 8 -15.87 21.24 -21.42
CA ASN A 8 -14.42 21.41 -21.62
C ASN A 8 -13.63 21.23 -20.31
N ARG A 9 -14.19 21.69 -19.18
CA ARG A 9 -13.58 21.46 -17.85
C ARG A 9 -13.61 19.99 -17.46
N LEU A 10 -14.68 19.25 -17.80
CA LEU A 10 -14.79 17.82 -17.53
C LEU A 10 -13.75 17.04 -18.32
N GLU A 11 -13.62 17.28 -19.63
CA GLU A 11 -12.64 16.62 -20.49
C GLU A 11 -11.19 16.85 -19.99
N LYS A 12 -10.89 18.08 -19.55
CA LYS A 12 -9.60 18.41 -18.95
C LYS A 12 -9.36 17.67 -17.63
N ILE A 13 -10.38 17.52 -16.79
CA ILE A 13 -10.30 16.75 -15.55
C ILE A 13 -10.08 15.27 -15.84
N GLU A 14 -10.80 14.69 -16.79
CA GLU A 14 -10.66 13.28 -17.19
C GLU A 14 -9.27 12.97 -17.73
N THR A 15 -8.70 13.86 -18.53
CA THR A 15 -7.34 13.74 -19.05
C THR A 15 -6.32 13.75 -17.91
N LEU A 16 -6.41 14.73 -17.01
CA LEU A 16 -5.50 14.85 -15.87
C LEU A 16 -5.59 13.65 -14.91
N LEU A 17 -6.80 13.12 -14.68
CA LEU A 17 -6.99 11.92 -13.86
C LEU A 17 -6.38 10.69 -14.52
N SER A 18 -6.52 10.55 -15.84
CA SER A 18 -5.93 9.44 -16.60
C SER A 18 -4.40 9.47 -16.54
N GLU A 19 -3.79 10.64 -16.71
CA GLU A 19 -2.35 10.83 -16.57
C GLU A 19 -1.86 10.51 -15.15
N LEU A 20 -2.59 10.96 -14.12
CA LEU A 20 -2.27 10.69 -12.71
C LEU A 20 -2.27 9.20 -12.37
N ILE A 21 -3.20 8.43 -12.95
CA ILE A 21 -3.27 6.98 -12.79
C ILE A 21 -2.10 6.32 -13.51
N GLN A 22 -1.76 6.75 -14.73
CA GLN A 22 -0.63 6.19 -15.49
C GLN A 22 0.73 6.46 -14.83
N HIS A 23 0.91 7.63 -14.21
CA HIS A 23 2.17 8.00 -13.56
C HIS A 23 2.36 7.46 -12.15
N LYS A 24 1.32 6.91 -11.51
CA LYS A 24 1.49 6.18 -10.25
C LYS A 24 2.16 4.83 -10.54
N SER A 25 3.50 4.83 -10.57
CA SER A 25 4.27 3.59 -10.57
C SER A 25 3.89 2.78 -9.33
N GLN A 26 3.34 1.59 -9.56
CA GLN A 26 3.06 0.66 -8.48
C GLN A 26 4.41 0.17 -7.95
N LYS A 27 4.70 0.43 -6.67
CA LYS A 27 5.86 -0.17 -6.02
C LYS A 27 5.62 -1.68 -5.96
N GLU A 28 6.62 -2.48 -6.34
CA GLU A 28 6.55 -3.94 -6.19
C GLU A 28 6.65 -4.36 -4.71
N TRP A 29 7.48 -3.64 -3.95
CA TRP A 29 7.78 -3.92 -2.55
C TRP A 29 7.59 -2.68 -1.68
N TYR A 30 7.05 -2.91 -0.48
CA TYR A 30 6.74 -1.89 0.51
C TYR A 30 7.48 -2.20 1.81
N SER A 31 7.97 -1.15 2.47
CA SER A 31 8.49 -1.25 3.84
C SER A 31 7.36 -1.29 4.87
N THR A 32 7.69 -1.61 6.13
CA THR A 32 6.74 -1.45 7.24
C THR A 32 6.27 -0.02 7.44
N ALA A 33 7.11 0.97 7.10
CA ALA A 33 6.76 2.39 7.17
C ALA A 33 5.77 2.79 6.08
N ASP A 34 5.97 2.34 4.83
CA ASP A 34 5.00 2.60 3.75
C ASP A 34 3.62 1.99 4.11
N LEU A 35 3.60 0.75 4.59
CA LEU A 35 2.35 0.08 4.96
C LEU A 35 1.69 0.72 6.19
N ALA A 36 2.46 1.28 7.11
CA ALA A 36 1.95 2.04 8.25
C ALA A 36 1.19 3.29 7.80
N GLU A 37 1.75 4.05 6.85
CA GLU A 37 1.10 5.20 6.24
C GLU A 37 -0.20 4.80 5.52
N LEU A 38 -0.14 3.74 4.69
CA LEU A 38 -1.30 3.26 3.94
C LEU A 38 -2.45 2.75 4.82
N THR A 39 -2.13 2.14 5.97
CA THR A 39 -3.14 1.56 6.88
C THR A 39 -3.56 2.50 8.01
N GLY A 40 -2.92 3.67 8.14
CA GLY A 40 -3.13 4.59 9.26
C GLY A 40 -2.75 3.99 10.62
N ARG A 41 -1.76 3.09 10.65
CA ARG A 41 -1.31 2.40 11.88
C ARG A 41 0.09 2.83 12.27
N ALA A 42 0.45 2.61 13.52
CA ALA A 42 1.85 2.78 13.94
C ALA A 42 2.73 1.72 13.27
N GLU A 43 3.94 2.10 12.86
CA GLU A 43 4.89 1.18 12.22
C GLU A 43 5.20 -0.05 13.09
N PHE A 44 5.25 0.15 14.42
CA PHE A 44 5.40 -0.94 15.38
C PHE A 44 4.31 -2.01 15.23
N THR A 45 3.05 -1.60 15.05
CA THR A 45 1.92 -2.52 14.86
C THR A 45 2.07 -3.34 13.58
N VAL A 46 2.49 -2.70 12.49
CA VAL A 46 2.73 -3.37 11.21
C VAL A 46 3.90 -4.36 11.32
N ARG A 47 4.99 -3.96 11.96
CA ARG A 47 6.14 -4.84 12.22
C ARG A 47 5.75 -6.07 13.03
N GLU A 48 4.83 -5.89 13.98
CA GLU A 48 4.31 -6.98 14.80
C GLU A 48 3.42 -7.93 13.99
N TRP A 49 2.68 -7.42 13.00
CA TRP A 49 1.96 -8.28 12.05
C TRP A 49 2.93 -9.15 11.23
N CYS A 50 4.05 -8.61 10.75
CA CYS A 50 5.07 -9.40 10.08
C CYS A 50 5.65 -10.47 11.02
N ARG A 51 6.04 -10.07 12.24
CA ARG A 51 6.67 -10.96 13.22
C ARG A 51 5.76 -12.12 13.61
N LEU A 52 4.46 -11.86 13.75
CA LEU A 52 3.46 -12.86 14.13
C LEU A 52 2.90 -13.64 12.92
N GLY A 53 3.40 -13.40 11.70
CA GLY A 53 2.93 -14.08 10.49
C GLY A 53 1.48 -13.76 10.13
N ARG A 54 0.95 -12.63 10.60
CA ARG A 54 -0.41 -12.16 10.25
C ARG A 54 -0.48 -11.59 8.85
N ILE A 55 0.68 -11.25 8.29
CA ILE A 55 0.85 -10.80 6.91
C ILE A 55 2.05 -11.51 6.29
N THR A 56 2.00 -11.74 4.98
CA THR A 56 3.11 -12.34 4.23
C THR A 56 4.19 -11.29 3.99
N ALA A 57 5.34 -11.42 4.64
CA ALA A 57 6.45 -10.50 4.50
C ALA A 57 7.78 -11.25 4.49
N GLU A 58 8.76 -10.70 3.79
CA GLU A 58 10.10 -11.26 3.69
C GLU A 58 11.09 -10.38 4.45
N LYS A 59 12.08 -11.01 5.10
CA LYS A 59 13.21 -10.27 5.66
C LYS A 59 14.31 -10.20 4.62
N GLU A 60 14.46 -9.04 4.03
CA GLU A 60 15.54 -8.77 3.09
C GLU A 60 16.76 -8.21 3.83
N ALA A 61 17.95 -8.65 3.45
CA ALA A 61 19.19 -8.06 3.96
C ALA A 61 19.40 -6.70 3.30
N ASN A 62 19.38 -5.63 4.10
CA ASN A 62 19.74 -4.29 3.68
C ASN A 62 21.03 -3.88 4.41
N GLY A 63 22.17 -4.29 3.86
CA GLY A 63 23.47 -4.13 4.50
C GLY A 63 23.56 -4.90 5.82
N ARG A 64 23.77 -4.20 6.94
CA ARG A 64 23.90 -4.79 8.29
C ARG A 64 22.55 -5.01 8.99
N LYS A 65 21.43 -4.59 8.39
CA LYS A 65 20.09 -4.67 8.97
C LYS A 65 19.23 -5.60 8.13
N HIS A 66 18.30 -6.29 8.78
CA HIS A 66 17.25 -7.03 8.09
C HIS A 66 15.96 -6.23 8.19
N GLU A 67 15.41 -5.86 7.04
CA GLU A 67 14.17 -5.10 6.93
C GLU A 67 13.04 -5.99 6.42
N TRP A 68 11.83 -5.76 6.90
CA TRP A 68 10.65 -6.41 6.35
C TRP A 68 10.27 -5.75 5.01
N ARG A 69 9.99 -6.58 4.02
CA ARG A 69 9.43 -6.21 2.72
C ARG A 69 8.09 -6.92 2.55
N VAL A 70 7.09 -6.17 2.11
CA VAL A 70 5.74 -6.66 1.83
C VAL A 70 5.47 -6.46 0.35
N SER A 71 5.05 -7.51 -0.36
CA SER A 71 4.76 -7.41 -1.78
C SER A 71 3.51 -6.56 -2.03
N HIS A 72 3.40 -5.95 -3.20
CA HIS A 72 2.22 -5.19 -3.61
C HIS A 72 0.93 -5.99 -3.43
N ALA A 73 0.93 -7.26 -3.85
CA ALA A 73 -0.22 -8.16 -3.72
C ALA A 73 -0.67 -8.33 -2.26
N GLU A 74 0.28 -8.46 -1.33
CA GLU A 74 -0.05 -8.56 0.09
C GLU A 74 -0.53 -7.23 0.68
N VAL A 75 0.04 -6.10 0.24
CA VAL A 75 -0.46 -4.77 0.63
C VAL A 75 -1.93 -4.60 0.23
N GLN A 76 -2.28 -4.91 -1.02
CA GLN A 76 -3.67 -4.88 -1.50
C GLN A 76 -4.57 -5.79 -0.64
N ARG A 77 -4.11 -7.00 -0.31
CA ARG A 77 -4.86 -7.93 0.56
C ARG A 77 -5.11 -7.32 1.95
N ILE A 78 -4.10 -6.69 2.55
CA ILE A 78 -4.22 -6.08 3.88
C ILE A 78 -5.17 -4.89 3.86
N LEU A 79 -5.11 -4.04 2.82
CA LEU A 79 -6.02 -2.90 2.71
C LEU A 79 -7.48 -3.33 2.62
N ASN A 80 -7.76 -4.47 1.96
CA ASN A 80 -9.11 -4.99 1.80
C ASN A 80 -9.61 -5.83 2.99
N HIS A 81 -8.73 -6.62 3.62
CA HIS A 81 -9.13 -7.65 4.59
C HIS A 81 -8.50 -7.49 5.98
N GLY A 82 -7.55 -6.57 6.13
CA GLY A 82 -6.74 -6.44 7.33
C GLY A 82 -5.75 -7.58 7.57
N PRO A 83 -5.07 -7.57 8.73
CA PRO A 83 -4.14 -8.63 9.14
C PRO A 83 -4.88 -9.92 9.50
N ARG A 84 -4.33 -11.08 9.10
CA ARG A 84 -4.93 -12.39 9.42
C ARG A 84 -5.06 -12.60 10.93
N PRO A 85 -5.98 -13.44 11.42
CA PRO A 85 -6.09 -13.77 12.84
C PRO A 85 -4.77 -14.33 13.40
N LEU A 86 -4.53 -14.07 14.69
CA LEU A 86 -3.44 -14.73 15.40
C LEU A 86 -3.79 -16.20 15.60
N VAL A 87 -3.02 -17.09 14.99
CA VAL A 87 -3.13 -18.52 15.25
C VAL A 87 -2.05 -18.87 16.26
N LEU A 88 -2.44 -19.22 17.48
CA LEU A 88 -1.52 -19.79 18.46
C LEU A 88 -0.99 -21.09 17.87
N ARG A 89 0.32 -21.16 17.61
CA ARG A 89 0.98 -22.42 17.31
C ARG A 89 1.14 -23.15 18.64
N ASN A 90 0.40 -24.24 18.81
CA ASN A 90 0.60 -25.22 19.87
C ASN A 90 1.95 -25.90 19.73
#